data_AF-A0AAI9D5S1-F1
#
_entry.id   AF-A0AAI9D5S1-F1
#
_cell.length_a   1.000
_cell.length_b   1.000
_cell.length_c   1.000
_cell.angle_alpha   90.00
_cell.angle_beta   90.00
_cell.angle_gamma   90.00
#
_symmetry.space_group_name_H-M   'P 1'
#
loop_
_entity.id
_entity.type
_entity.pdbx_description
1 polymer ?
#
loop_
_entity_poly.entity_id
_entity_poly.type
_entity_poly.pdbx_seq_one_letter_code
_entity_poly.pdbx_strand_id
1 'polypeptide(L)'
;MEEWQTWANSVSSGKVSSIYYILQAPDTWAGSSDKNNPYSGLYVKIGRSNNVLKRLSNLQTGTFGQLILHALEPGGSEKENYLHEKFSNERRQGEWFICTKELTKHIFTTWFRNKVLPPEHQMKLMQLAERIGVYSHIHSLMGGKPDLVNPSISEPWECEKYVFVDLVYSSLAKQVNNK
;
A
#
# COMPACT_ATOMS: atom_id res chain seq x y z
N MET A 1 -18.17 -7.52 -27.47
CA MET A 1 -17.27 -7.61 -26.30
C MET A 1 -17.47 -6.33 -25.50
N GLU A 2 -17.73 -6.44 -24.20
CA GLU A 2 -17.82 -5.26 -23.33
C GLU A 2 -16.49 -4.52 -23.30
N GLU A 3 -16.55 -3.19 -23.24
CA GLU A 3 -15.38 -2.28 -23.23
C GLU A 3 -14.35 -2.66 -22.15
N TRP A 4 -14.83 -3.13 -20.99
CA TRP A 4 -14.00 -3.67 -19.91
C TRP A 4 -13.16 -4.88 -20.35
N GLN A 5 -13.76 -5.84 -21.05
CA GLN A 5 -13.07 -7.08 -21.44
C GLN A 5 -11.97 -6.79 -22.47
N THR A 6 -12.23 -5.89 -23.40
CA THR A 6 -11.24 -5.42 -24.38
C THR A 6 -10.07 -4.72 -23.70
N TRP A 7 -10.35 -3.84 -22.72
CA TRP A 7 -9.31 -3.21 -21.92
C TRP A 7 -8.50 -4.23 -21.12
N ALA A 8 -9.15 -5.12 -20.36
CA ALA A 8 -8.49 -6.10 -19.50
C ALA A 8 -7.54 -7.02 -20.27
N ASN A 9 -7.94 -7.47 -21.47
CA ASN A 9 -7.10 -8.28 -22.35
C ASN A 9 -5.90 -7.51 -22.95
N SER A 10 -5.95 -6.18 -22.95
CA SER A 10 -4.94 -5.31 -23.56
C SER A 10 -4.01 -4.63 -22.55
N VAL A 11 -4.37 -4.62 -21.25
CA VAL A 11 -3.58 -3.97 -20.18
C VAL A 11 -2.13 -4.45 -20.15
N SER A 12 -1.91 -5.76 -20.26
CA SER A 12 -0.56 -6.35 -20.23
C SER A 12 0.28 -5.99 -21.46
N SER A 13 -0.37 -5.67 -22.59
CA SER A 13 0.31 -5.34 -23.85
C SER A 13 0.91 -3.94 -23.88
N GLY A 14 0.56 -3.08 -22.92
CA GLY A 14 1.03 -1.70 -22.90
C GLY A 14 0.35 -0.76 -23.89
N LYS A 15 -0.71 -1.22 -24.58
CA LYS A 15 -1.38 -0.46 -25.65
C LYS A 15 -2.56 0.39 -25.18
N VAL A 16 -3.06 0.14 -23.98
CA VAL A 16 -4.22 0.86 -23.40
C VAL A 16 -3.79 1.66 -22.19
N SER A 17 -4.34 2.86 -22.04
CA SER A 17 -4.11 3.68 -20.85
C SER A 17 -4.94 3.17 -19.68
N SER A 18 -4.30 3.08 -18.52
CA SER A 18 -4.94 2.63 -17.29
C SER A 18 -4.66 3.62 -16.17
N ILE A 19 -5.66 3.87 -15.35
CA ILE A 19 -5.47 4.49 -14.05
C ILE A 19 -4.99 3.42 -13.09
N TYR A 20 -3.96 3.74 -12.31
CA TYR A 20 -3.41 2.90 -11.27
C TYR A 20 -3.60 3.52 -9.89
N TYR A 21 -3.68 2.65 -8.90
CA TYR A 21 -3.68 2.97 -7.48
C TYR A 21 -2.52 2.21 -6.84
N ILE A 22 -1.42 2.89 -6.54
CA ILE A 22 -0.24 2.29 -5.94
C ILE A 22 -0.20 2.68 -4.47
N LEU A 23 -0.42 1.72 -3.58
CA LEU A 23 -0.33 1.89 -2.15
C LEU A 23 1.14 1.83 -1.72
N GLN A 24 1.57 2.81 -0.91
CA GLN A 24 2.87 2.77 -0.24
C GLN A 24 2.66 2.23 1.17
N ALA A 25 3.34 1.12 1.49
CA ALA A 25 3.35 0.51 2.81
C ALA A 25 4.79 0.52 3.36
N PRO A 26 5.14 1.46 4.26
CA PRO A 26 6.43 1.47 4.93
C PRO A 26 6.62 0.23 5.82
N ASP A 27 7.87 -0.23 5.95
CA ASP A 27 8.20 -1.34 6.87
C ASP A 27 7.99 -0.95 8.34
N THR A 28 8.01 0.35 8.65
CA THR A 28 7.77 0.89 10.00
C THR A 28 6.30 1.18 10.30
N TRP A 29 5.37 0.92 9.37
CA TRP A 29 3.96 1.22 9.60
C TRP A 29 3.28 0.16 10.49
N ALA A 30 2.93 0.56 11.72
CA ALA A 30 2.34 -0.31 12.76
C ALA A 30 0.85 -0.68 12.53
N GLY A 31 0.34 -0.53 11.31
CA GLY A 31 -1.05 -0.83 10.98
C GLY A 31 -2.01 0.32 11.32
N SER A 32 -3.27 0.14 10.92
CA SER A 32 -4.33 1.12 11.17
C SER A 32 -4.94 0.94 12.57
N SER A 33 -5.13 2.04 13.29
CA SER A 33 -5.95 2.07 14.51
C SER A 33 -7.45 2.21 14.24
N ASP A 34 -7.84 2.44 12.99
CA ASP A 34 -9.24 2.58 12.58
C ASP A 34 -9.75 1.28 11.97
N LYS A 35 -10.62 0.58 12.72
CA LYS A 35 -11.24 -0.68 12.29
C LYS A 35 -12.01 -0.57 10.98
N ASN A 36 -12.46 0.64 10.62
CA ASN A 36 -13.22 0.90 9.39
C ASN A 36 -12.35 1.45 8.24
N ASN A 37 -11.04 1.61 8.45
CA ASN A 37 -10.11 2.06 7.43
C ASN A 37 -8.79 1.29 7.55
N PRO A 38 -8.63 0.13 6.89
CA PRO A 38 -7.43 -0.69 7.03
C PRO A 38 -6.15 0.02 6.56
N TYR A 39 -6.25 1.05 5.73
CA TYR A 39 -5.09 1.81 5.22
C TYR A 39 -4.90 3.16 5.89
N SER A 40 -5.55 3.42 7.04
CA SER A 40 -5.34 4.66 7.77
C SER A 40 -3.86 4.89 8.07
N GLY A 41 -3.36 6.09 7.77
CA GLY A 41 -1.95 6.45 7.93
C GLY A 41 -1.03 6.05 6.76
N LEU A 42 -1.56 5.38 5.73
CA LEU A 42 -0.84 5.11 4.48
C LEU A 42 -1.13 6.16 3.41
N TYR A 43 -0.30 6.13 2.37
CA TYR A 43 -0.43 6.95 1.18
C TYR A 43 -0.67 6.09 -0.05
N VAL A 44 -1.46 6.60 -0.98
CA VAL A 44 -1.69 6.01 -2.29
C VAL A 44 -1.35 7.01 -3.38
N LYS A 45 -0.69 6.53 -4.43
CA LYS A 45 -0.48 7.28 -5.65
C LYS A 45 -1.59 6.95 -6.65
N ILE A 46 -2.27 7.98 -7.13
CA ILE A 46 -3.24 7.87 -8.21
C ILE A 46 -2.60 8.47 -9.46
N GLY A 47 -2.44 7.68 -10.51
CA GLY A 47 -1.93 8.20 -11.77
C GLY A 47 -2.24 7.31 -12.95
N ARG A 48 -1.74 7.69 -14.11
CA ARG A 48 -2.00 6.99 -15.38
C ARG A 48 -0.73 6.41 -16.00
N SER A 49 -0.85 5.24 -16.62
CA SER A 49 0.20 4.71 -17.49
C SER A 49 -0.37 3.75 -18.52
N ASN A 50 0.28 3.68 -19.68
CA ASN A 50 0.04 2.60 -20.62
C ASN A 50 0.76 1.31 -20.18
N ASN A 51 1.89 1.42 -19.48
CA ASN A 51 2.63 0.30 -18.89
C ASN A 51 2.81 0.53 -17.38
N VAL A 52 1.86 0.05 -16.59
CA VAL A 52 1.82 0.28 -15.14
C VAL A 52 2.97 -0.42 -14.41
N LEU A 53 3.32 -1.64 -14.82
CA LEU A 53 4.41 -2.41 -14.18
C LEU A 53 5.76 -1.72 -14.34
N LYS A 54 6.08 -1.22 -15.55
CA LYS A 54 7.30 -0.45 -15.78
C LYS A 54 7.31 0.85 -14.97
N ARG A 55 6.16 1.55 -14.91
CA ARG A 55 6.02 2.77 -14.11
C ARG A 55 6.24 2.50 -12.63
N LEU A 56 5.69 1.41 -12.11
CA LEU A 56 5.84 0.98 -10.72
C LEU A 56 7.30 0.66 -10.39
N SER A 57 7.98 -0.11 -11.24
CA SER A 57 9.42 -0.42 -11.08
C SER A 57 10.27 0.86 -11.01
N ASN A 58 10.03 1.82 -11.90
CA ASN A 58 10.69 3.12 -11.89
C ASN A 58 10.37 3.97 -10.65
N LEU A 59 9.17 3.81 -10.07
CA LEU A 59 8.77 4.55 -8.87
C LEU A 59 9.41 3.96 -7.60
N GLN A 60 9.60 2.64 -7.58
CA GLN A 60 10.17 1.91 -6.44
C GLN A 60 11.63 2.30 -6.18
N THR A 61 12.41 2.67 -7.20
CA THR A 61 13.82 3.07 -7.04
C THR A 61 13.99 4.37 -6.24
N GLY A 62 12.98 5.24 -6.24
CA GLY A 62 12.99 6.52 -5.52
C GLY A 62 12.09 6.55 -4.29
N THR A 63 11.47 5.42 -3.91
CA THR A 63 10.51 5.37 -2.82
C THR A 63 10.95 4.40 -1.73
N PHE A 64 11.01 4.90 -0.49
CA PHE A 64 11.25 4.06 0.69
C PHE A 64 9.99 3.24 1.05
N GLY A 65 10.18 1.99 1.44
CA GLY A 65 9.11 1.03 1.74
C GLY A 65 8.57 0.32 0.50
N GLN A 66 7.57 -0.55 0.71
CA GLN A 66 6.99 -1.37 -0.35
C GLN A 66 5.92 -0.62 -1.14
N LEU A 67 6.00 -0.65 -2.46
CA LEU A 67 4.93 -0.21 -3.35
C LEU A 67 4.09 -1.39 -3.84
N ILE A 68 2.78 -1.29 -3.65
CA ILE A 68 1.82 -2.33 -3.97
C ILE A 68 0.81 -1.76 -4.97
N LEU A 69 0.76 -2.30 -6.18
CA LEU A 69 -0.34 -2.03 -7.11
C LEU A 69 -1.61 -2.63 -6.52
N HIS A 70 -2.54 -1.78 -6.09
CA HIS A 70 -3.77 -2.18 -5.41
C HIS A 70 -4.94 -2.31 -6.36
N ALA A 71 -5.10 -1.37 -7.29
CA ALA A 71 -6.18 -1.41 -8.26
C ALA A 71 -5.76 -0.83 -9.61
N LEU A 72 -6.48 -1.26 -10.65
CA LEU A 72 -6.41 -0.74 -12.00
C LEU A 72 -7.81 -0.47 -12.52
N GLU A 73 -7.99 0.60 -13.28
CA GLU A 73 -9.22 0.83 -14.05
C GLU A 73 -8.94 1.45 -15.43
N PRO A 74 -9.82 1.22 -16.42
CA PRO A 74 -9.73 1.91 -17.70
C PRO A 74 -9.86 3.42 -17.48
N GLY A 75 -9.01 4.19 -18.15
CA GLY A 75 -9.09 5.65 -18.09
C GLY A 75 -7.90 6.36 -18.71
N GLY A 76 -8.19 7.55 -19.22
CA GLY A 76 -7.21 8.48 -19.78
C GLY A 76 -6.94 9.66 -18.86
N SER A 77 -6.38 10.73 -19.44
CA SER A 77 -6.07 11.97 -18.71
C SER A 77 -7.30 12.60 -18.05
N GLU A 78 -8.47 12.52 -18.69
CA GLU A 78 -9.72 13.06 -18.13
C GLU A 78 -10.13 12.35 -16.84
N LYS A 79 -10.01 11.01 -16.82
CA LYS A 79 -10.34 10.20 -15.65
C LYS A 79 -9.37 10.46 -14.50
N GLU A 80 -8.08 10.59 -14.82
CA GLU A 80 -7.03 10.96 -13.86
C GLU A 80 -7.33 12.32 -13.22
N ASN A 81 -7.59 13.35 -14.04
CA ASN A 81 -7.93 14.69 -13.57
C ASN A 81 -9.19 14.69 -12.69
N TYR A 82 -10.24 13.98 -13.11
CA TYR A 82 -11.46 13.82 -12.33
C TYR A 82 -11.19 13.19 -10.94
N LEU A 83 -10.37 12.14 -10.88
CA LEU A 83 -10.04 11.49 -9.61
C LEU A 83 -9.18 12.39 -8.71
N HIS A 84 -8.26 13.12 -9.32
CA HIS A 84 -7.42 14.10 -8.64
C HIS A 84 -8.22 15.27 -8.06
N GLU A 85 -9.27 15.70 -8.76
CA GLU A 85 -10.21 16.72 -8.28
C GLU A 85 -11.12 16.16 -7.18
N LYS A 86 -11.70 14.97 -7.40
CA LYS A 86 -12.57 14.28 -6.45
C LYS A 86 -11.87 14.09 -5.09
N PHE A 87 -10.61 13.66 -5.11
CA PHE A 87 -9.82 13.42 -3.90
C PHE A 87 -8.82 14.55 -3.59
N SER A 88 -9.14 15.77 -4.02
CA SER A 88 -8.25 16.92 -3.83
C SER A 88 -7.99 17.24 -2.35
N ASN A 89 -8.95 16.97 -1.46
CA ASN A 89 -8.80 17.16 -0.01
C ASN A 89 -7.83 16.14 0.63
N GLU A 90 -7.67 14.97 0.01
CA GLU A 90 -6.75 13.91 0.45
C GLU A 90 -5.35 14.08 -0.09
N ARG A 91 -5.17 14.93 -1.11
CA ARG A 91 -3.89 15.18 -1.79
C ARG A 91 -2.90 15.83 -0.84
N ARG A 92 -1.68 15.29 -0.79
CA ARG A 92 -0.59 15.83 0.03
C ARG A 92 0.53 16.41 -0.78
N GLN A 93 1.05 15.64 -1.73
CA GLN A 93 2.16 16.10 -2.56
C GLN A 93 2.08 15.48 -3.95
N GLY A 94 1.90 16.32 -4.95
CA GLY A 94 1.74 15.88 -6.34
C GLY A 94 0.58 14.89 -6.48
N GLU A 95 0.92 13.65 -6.84
CA GLU A 95 -0.04 12.57 -7.10
C GLU A 95 -0.23 11.63 -5.89
N TRP A 96 0.27 12.01 -4.70
CA TRP A 96 0.15 11.22 -3.48
C TRP A 96 -1.00 11.72 -2.60
N PHE A 97 -1.84 10.78 -2.15
CA PHE A 97 -3.07 11.02 -1.41
C PHE A 97 -3.06 10.21 -0.11
N ILE A 98 -3.62 10.76 0.97
CA ILE A 98 -3.84 9.98 2.20
C ILE A 98 -4.99 9.01 2.00
N CYS A 99 -4.82 7.78 2.47
CA CYS A 99 -5.87 6.78 2.49
C CYS A 99 -6.93 7.10 3.54
N THR A 100 -7.89 7.97 3.21
CA THR A 100 -9.12 8.18 3.98
C THR A 100 -10.08 7.00 3.79
N LYS A 101 -11.12 6.92 4.62
CA LYS A 101 -12.19 5.90 4.48
C LYS A 101 -12.76 5.86 3.06
N GLU A 102 -13.04 7.04 2.51
CA GLU A 102 -13.63 7.17 1.17
C GLU A 102 -12.67 6.66 0.09
N LEU A 103 -11.42 7.13 0.11
CA LEU A 103 -10.43 6.73 -0.89
C LEU A 103 -10.11 5.24 -0.78
N THR A 104 -9.94 4.72 0.44
CA THR A 104 -9.75 3.28 0.68
C THR A 104 -10.93 2.48 0.09
N LYS A 105 -12.18 2.87 0.39
CA LYS A 105 -13.37 2.19 -0.16
C LYS A 105 -13.43 2.25 -1.68
N HIS A 106 -13.07 3.39 -2.28
CA HIS A 106 -13.01 3.57 -3.73
C HIS A 106 -12.01 2.61 -4.37
N ILE A 107 -10.81 2.49 -3.79
CA ILE A 107 -9.76 1.58 -4.26
C ILE A 107 -10.23 0.12 -4.21
N PHE A 108 -10.77 -0.33 -3.08
CA PHE A 108 -11.31 -1.69 -2.95
C PHE A 108 -12.42 -1.96 -3.96
N THR A 109 -13.37 -1.04 -4.10
CA THR A 109 -14.48 -1.17 -5.05
C THR A 109 -13.96 -1.28 -6.49
N THR A 110 -12.95 -0.48 -6.83
CA THR A 110 -12.30 -0.50 -8.14
C THR A 110 -11.61 -1.85 -8.39
N TRP A 111 -10.87 -2.36 -7.41
CA TRP A 111 -10.26 -3.67 -7.49
C TRP A 111 -11.30 -4.79 -7.64
N PHE A 112 -12.35 -4.81 -6.82
CA PHE A 112 -13.41 -5.82 -6.88
C PHE A 112 -14.17 -5.83 -8.21
N ARG A 113 -14.40 -4.64 -8.79
CA ARG A 113 -15.07 -4.49 -10.08
C ARG A 113 -14.21 -5.02 -11.22
N ASN A 114 -12.94 -4.61 -11.25
CA ASN A 114 -12.10 -4.81 -12.43
C ASN A 114 -11.29 -6.11 -12.36
N LYS A 115 -10.89 -6.55 -11.16
CA LYS A 115 -10.13 -7.78 -10.87
C LYS A 115 -8.85 -7.96 -11.70
N VAL A 116 -8.23 -6.86 -12.13
CA VAL A 116 -6.97 -6.87 -12.87
C VAL A 116 -5.83 -6.53 -11.92
N LEU A 117 -5.22 -7.56 -11.33
CA LEU A 117 -3.98 -7.43 -10.57
C LEU A 117 -2.98 -8.54 -10.93
N PRO A 118 -1.70 -8.21 -11.11
CA PRO A 118 -0.64 -9.21 -11.22
C PRO A 118 -0.58 -10.11 -9.96
N PRO A 119 -0.31 -11.42 -10.08
CA PRO A 119 -0.25 -12.34 -8.94
C PRO A 119 0.69 -11.89 -7.82
N GLU A 120 1.86 -11.34 -8.17
CA GLU A 120 2.82 -10.79 -7.21
C GLU A 120 2.18 -9.71 -6.30
N HIS A 121 1.36 -8.84 -6.87
CA HIS A 121 0.70 -7.77 -6.11
C HIS A 121 -0.48 -8.27 -5.30
N GLN A 122 -1.17 -9.31 -5.76
CA GLN A 122 -2.17 -10.00 -4.94
C GLN A 122 -1.51 -10.60 -3.69
N MET A 123 -0.35 -11.26 -3.84
CA MET A 123 0.40 -11.79 -2.71
C MET A 123 0.84 -10.69 -1.73
N LYS A 124 1.37 -9.57 -2.24
CA LYS A 124 1.74 -8.41 -1.40
C LYS A 124 0.53 -7.84 -0.63
N LEU A 125 -0.64 -7.77 -1.26
CA LEU A 125 -1.87 -7.34 -0.58
C LEU A 125 -2.30 -8.32 0.52
N MET A 126 -2.19 -9.63 0.29
CA MET A 126 -2.50 -10.64 1.31
C MET A 126 -1.53 -10.56 2.48
N GLN A 127 -0.22 -10.41 2.21
CA GLN A 127 0.80 -10.19 3.25
C GLN A 127 0.54 -8.92 4.06
N LEU A 128 0.16 -7.82 3.39
CA LEU A 128 -0.22 -6.58 4.07
C LEU A 128 -1.47 -6.76 4.93
N ALA A 129 -2.49 -7.47 4.43
CA ALA A 129 -3.71 -7.75 5.19
C ALA A 129 -3.45 -8.61 6.42
N GLU A 130 -2.61 -9.64 6.29
CA GLU A 130 -2.15 -10.48 7.40
C GLU A 130 -1.40 -9.63 8.44
N ARG A 131 -0.45 -8.79 8.00
CA ARG A 131 0.27 -7.85 8.86
C ARG A 131 -0.67 -6.93 9.64
N ILE A 132 -1.66 -6.34 8.97
CA ILE A 132 -2.69 -5.50 9.61
C ILE A 132 -3.45 -6.30 10.67
N GLY A 133 -3.83 -7.55 10.36
CA GLY A 133 -4.52 -8.45 11.29
C GLY A 133 -3.69 -8.74 12.54
N VAL A 134 -2.42 -9.13 12.37
CA VAL A 134 -1.48 -9.41 13.47
C VAL A 134 -1.32 -8.18 14.37
N TYR A 135 -1.06 -7.00 13.80
CA TYR A 135 -0.88 -5.79 14.59
C TYR A 135 -2.13 -5.35 15.31
N SER A 136 -3.29 -5.47 14.66
CA SER A 136 -4.59 -5.19 15.29
C SER A 136 -4.84 -6.13 16.47
N HIS A 137 -4.45 -7.40 16.34
CA HIS A 137 -4.58 -8.39 17.41
C HIS A 137 -3.66 -8.09 18.59
N ILE A 138 -2.38 -7.77 18.33
CA ILE A 138 -1.42 -7.37 19.36
C ILE A 138 -1.93 -6.14 20.12
N HIS A 139 -2.37 -5.11 19.41
CA HIS A 139 -2.93 -3.92 20.03
C HIS A 139 -4.16 -4.24 20.90
N SER A 140 -5.02 -5.15 20.44
CA SER A 140 -6.20 -5.58 21.21
C SER A 140 -5.84 -6.38 22.47
N LEU A 141 -4.76 -7.15 22.46
CA LEU A 141 -4.32 -7.98 23.60
C LEU A 141 -3.52 -7.17 24.62
N MET A 142 -2.63 -6.30 24.14
CA MET A 142 -1.59 -5.67 24.96
C MET A 142 -1.87 -4.19 25.25
N GLY A 143 -2.88 -3.58 24.62
CA GLY A 143 -3.31 -2.19 24.86
C GLY A 143 -2.43 -1.11 24.23
N GLY A 144 -1.18 -1.42 23.85
CA GLY A 144 -0.27 -0.51 23.15
C GLY A 144 -0.14 -0.82 21.65
N LYS A 145 0.30 0.16 20.86
CA LYS A 145 0.59 -0.06 19.43
C LYS A 145 1.93 -0.79 19.27
N PRO A 146 2.09 -1.71 18.30
CA PRO A 146 3.39 -2.27 17.99
C PRO A 146 4.38 -1.16 17.67
N ASP A 147 5.52 -1.13 18.37
CA ASP A 147 6.68 -0.37 17.91
C ASP A 147 7.50 -1.26 16.97
N LEU A 148 7.84 -0.70 15.81
CA LEU A 148 8.59 -1.39 14.76
C LEU A 148 9.99 -0.79 14.58
N VAL A 149 10.34 0.19 15.42
CA VAL A 149 11.66 0.81 15.46
C VAL A 149 12.27 0.51 16.82
N ASN A 150 13.53 0.08 16.84
CA ASN A 150 14.25 -0.05 18.10
C ASN A 150 14.66 1.35 18.58
N PRO A 151 14.17 1.85 19.72
CA PRO A 151 14.65 3.12 20.27
C PRO A 151 16.15 3.04 20.56
N SER A 152 16.85 4.18 20.47
CA SER A 152 18.26 4.23 20.88
C SER A 152 18.38 3.87 22.37
N ILE A 153 19.48 3.21 22.75
CA ILE A 153 19.78 2.92 24.17
C ILE A 153 19.89 4.19 25.03
N SER A 154 20.12 5.34 24.38
CA SER A 154 20.20 6.66 25.01
C SER A 154 18.84 7.35 25.18
N GLU A 155 17.77 6.81 24.61
CA GLU A 155 16.44 7.39 24.64
C GLU A 155 15.52 6.60 25.59
N PRO A 156 14.80 7.26 26.51
CA PRO A 156 13.84 6.58 27.36
C PRO A 156 12.69 6.00 26.53
N TRP A 157 12.42 4.70 26.70
CA TRP A 157 11.34 4.02 25.99
C TRP A 157 9.98 4.22 26.68
N GLU A 158 8.98 4.67 25.94
CA GLU A 158 7.61 4.87 26.43
C GLU A 158 6.80 3.55 26.41
N CYS A 159 7.15 2.60 27.28
CA CYS A 159 6.54 1.26 27.34
C CYS A 159 5.03 1.24 27.62
N GLU A 160 4.48 2.34 28.15
CA GLU A 160 3.04 2.47 28.43
C GLU A 160 2.21 2.74 27.16
N LYS A 161 2.84 3.24 26.09
CA LYS A 161 2.17 3.59 24.83
C LYS A 161 2.41 2.57 23.73
N TYR A 162 3.52 1.85 23.82
CA TYR A 162 3.99 0.96 22.77
C TYR A 162 4.32 -0.43 23.28
N VAL A 163 4.04 -1.42 22.44
CA VAL A 163 4.43 -2.81 22.65
C VAL A 163 5.62 -3.07 21.76
N PHE A 164 6.76 -3.42 22.34
CA PHE A 164 7.90 -3.84 21.54
C PHE A 164 7.59 -5.21 20.93
N VAL A 165 7.52 -5.27 19.60
CA VAL A 165 7.34 -6.53 18.90
C VAL A 165 8.51 -6.70 17.94
N ASP A 166 9.45 -7.55 18.34
CA ASP A 166 10.60 -7.89 17.50
C ASP A 166 10.14 -8.83 16.36
N LEU A 167 9.55 -8.22 15.33
CA LEU A 167 9.15 -8.88 14.08
C LEU A 167 10.12 -8.55 12.94
N VAL A 168 11.23 -7.89 13.27
CA VAL A 168 12.30 -7.65 12.30
C VAL A 168 12.98 -8.99 12.08
N TYR A 169 12.76 -9.59 10.91
CA TYR A 169 13.52 -10.76 10.49
C TYR A 169 15.00 -10.40 10.58
N SER A 170 15.69 -11.00 11.56
CA SER A 170 17.10 -10.77 11.85
C SER A 170 17.99 -11.44 10.79
N SER A 171 17.89 -10.97 9.54
CA SER A 171 18.93 -11.16 8.52
C SER A 171 20.27 -10.50 8.94
N LEU A 172 20.25 -9.70 10.02
CA LEU A 172 21.42 -9.11 10.67
C LEU A 172 22.08 -10.01 11.74
N ALA A 173 21.43 -11.09 12.19
CA ALA A 173 22.14 -12.10 12.95
C ALA A 173 23.05 -12.83 11.96
N LYS A 174 24.34 -12.47 11.91
CA LYS A 174 25.35 -13.15 11.09
C LYS A 174 25.09 -14.65 11.18
N GLN A 175 24.82 -15.29 10.03
CA GLN A 175 24.98 -16.73 9.96
C GLN A 175 26.42 -17.01 10.38
N VAL A 176 26.57 -17.65 11.54
CA VAL A 176 27.85 -18.21 11.95
C VAL A 176 28.14 -19.26 10.89
N ASN A 177 29.00 -18.93 9.93
CA ASN A 177 29.54 -19.88 8.99
C ASN A 177 30.29 -20.92 9.84
N ASN A 178 29.66 -22.06 10.09
CA ASN A 178 30.34 -23.24 10.59
C ASN A 178 31.29 -23.70 9.48
N LYS A 179 32.54 -23.27 9.59
CA LYS A 179 33.67 -23.91 8.90
C LYS A 179 33.95 -25.26 9.53
#